data_AF-A0A6G5QQW6-F1
#
_entry.id   AF-A0A6G5QQW6-F1
#
_cell.length_a   1.000
_cell.length_b   1.000
_cell.length_c   1.000
_cell.angle_alpha   90.00
_cell.angle_beta   90.00
_cell.angle_gamma   90.00
#
_symmetry.space_group_name_H-M   'P 1'
#
loop_
_entity.id
_entity.type
_entity.pdbx_description
1 polymer ?
#
loop_
_entity_poly.entity_id
_entity_poly.type
_entity_poly.pdbx_seq_one_letter_code
_entity_poly.pdbx_strand_id
1 'polypeptide(L)'
;MELFSEYFEKLLLEQSDYFENGLIKGAYLIGAYSKGIIDSSYNPNGKVVKKNETFKKWLSTKRITESNLKAIFNKASYFERLFSLNTPKNNDLSQLVTTYFVYPKNIRVAQQEISFAFIRGFNDYAKFKKENQKQGEDDE
;
A
#
# COMPACT_ATOMS: atom_id res chain seq x y z
N MET A 1 -14.39 6.24 10.48
CA MET A 1 -13.17 5.41 10.23
C MET A 1 -12.33 6.19 9.24
N GLU A 2 -11.16 6.66 9.68
CA GLU A 2 -10.22 7.41 8.82
C GLU A 2 -9.78 6.51 7.64
N LEU A 3 -9.70 7.06 6.43
CA LEU A 3 -9.11 6.41 5.26
C LEU A 3 -7.63 6.74 5.12
N PHE A 4 -6.88 5.90 4.39
CA PHE A 4 -5.45 6.16 4.21
C PHE A 4 -5.19 7.35 3.30
N SER A 5 -6.14 7.67 2.40
CA SER A 5 -6.13 8.90 1.61
C SER A 5 -6.08 10.16 2.47
N GLU A 6 -6.87 10.24 3.53
CA GLU A 6 -6.88 11.39 4.46
C GLU A 6 -5.53 11.54 5.17
N TYR A 7 -4.93 10.44 5.60
CA TYR A 7 -3.57 10.43 6.16
C TYR A 7 -2.52 10.87 5.12
N PHE A 8 -2.65 10.38 3.89
CA PHE A 8 -1.73 10.69 2.81
C PHE A 8 -1.81 12.15 2.35
N GLU A 9 -3.00 12.76 2.35
CA GLU A 9 -3.17 14.18 2.06
C GLU A 9 -2.41 15.06 3.06
N LYS A 10 -2.49 14.75 4.36
CA LYS A 10 -1.71 15.44 5.40
C LYS A 10 -0.20 15.29 5.13
N LEU A 11 0.26 14.08 4.80
CA LEU A 11 1.66 13.84 4.44
C LEU A 11 2.12 14.60 3.20
N LEU A 12 1.26 14.77 2.19
CA LEU A 12 1.58 15.56 0.99
C LEU A 12 1.82 17.04 1.33
N LEU A 13 1.12 17.58 2.32
CA LEU A 13 1.30 18.95 2.79
C LEU A 13 2.58 19.11 3.63
N GLU A 14 2.84 18.15 4.52
CA GLU A 14 4.00 18.20 5.43
C GLU A 14 5.32 17.88 4.73
N GLN A 15 5.29 17.07 3.67
CA GLN A 15 6.48 16.53 3.01
C GLN A 15 6.39 16.65 1.49
N SER A 16 5.96 17.82 1.02
CA SER A 16 5.78 18.15 -0.39
C SER A 16 6.98 17.76 -1.25
N ASP A 17 8.19 18.10 -0.77
CA ASP A 17 9.44 17.92 -1.52
C ASP A 17 9.76 16.44 -1.73
N TYR A 18 9.50 15.60 -0.72
CA TYR A 18 9.70 14.15 -0.81
C TYR A 18 8.74 13.53 -1.83
N PHE A 19 7.51 14.02 -1.90
CA PHE A 19 6.46 13.51 -2.76
C PHE A 19 6.34 14.27 -4.09
N GLU A 20 7.25 15.19 -4.41
CA GLU A 20 7.28 15.86 -5.71
C GLU A 20 7.51 14.83 -6.83
N ASN A 21 8.36 13.84 -6.55
CA ASN A 21 8.68 12.79 -7.51
C ASN A 21 7.58 11.72 -7.60
N GLY A 22 6.93 11.64 -8.76
CA GLY A 22 5.85 10.67 -9.03
C GLY A 22 6.26 9.20 -8.85
N LEU A 23 7.53 8.85 -9.10
CA LEU A 23 8.02 7.49 -8.92
C LEU A 23 8.21 7.13 -7.44
N ILE A 24 8.71 8.08 -6.62
CA ILE A 24 8.78 7.94 -5.16
C ILE A 24 7.38 7.83 -4.56
N LYS A 25 6.49 8.74 -4.96
CA LYS A 25 5.08 8.73 -4.56
C LYS A 25 4.39 7.40 -4.89
N GLY A 26 4.58 6.94 -6.12
CA GLY A 26 4.06 5.65 -6.58
C GLY A 26 4.60 4.47 -5.79
N ALA A 27 5.91 4.39 -5.59
CA ALA A 27 6.55 3.34 -4.81
C ALA A 27 6.00 3.29 -3.37
N TYR A 28 5.87 4.45 -2.74
CA TYR A 28 5.27 4.61 -1.41
C TYR A 28 3.85 4.05 -1.35
N LEU A 29 2.96 4.48 -2.26
CA LEU A 29 1.57 4.04 -2.27
C LEU A 29 1.43 2.55 -2.59
N ILE A 30 2.27 2.00 -3.48
CA ILE A 30 2.29 0.55 -3.75
C ILE A 30 2.75 -0.23 -2.52
N GLY A 31 3.68 0.31 -1.74
CA GLY A 31 4.09 -0.24 -0.44
C GLY A 31 2.93 -0.30 0.55
N ALA A 32 2.22 0.81 0.72
CA ALA A 32 1.04 0.91 1.58
C ALA A 32 -0.07 -0.08 1.15
N TYR A 33 -0.39 -0.10 -0.14
CA TYR A 33 -1.38 -1.04 -0.70
C TYR A 33 -0.97 -2.51 -0.51
N SER A 34 0.31 -2.83 -0.74
CA SER A 34 0.82 -4.19 -0.52
C SER A 34 0.64 -4.63 0.93
N LYS A 35 0.89 -3.74 1.89
CA LYS A 35 0.62 -4.02 3.31
C LYS A 35 -0.88 -4.19 3.56
N GLY A 36 -1.72 -3.32 3.02
CA GLY A 36 -3.18 -3.42 3.08
C GLY A 36 -3.69 -4.80 2.65
N ILE A 37 -3.25 -5.30 1.49
CA ILE A 37 -3.69 -6.61 0.98
C ILE A 37 -3.20 -7.78 1.87
N ILE A 38 -1.98 -7.71 2.40
CA ILE A 38 -1.46 -8.72 3.34
C ILE A 38 -2.27 -8.74 4.64
N ASP A 39 -2.69 -7.56 5.10
CA ASP A 39 -3.35 -7.38 6.38
C ASP A 39 -4.88 -7.55 6.33
N SER A 40 -5.50 -7.32 5.17
CA SER A 40 -6.94 -7.42 4.95
C SER A 40 -7.43 -8.85 4.74
N SER A 41 -6.55 -9.85 4.78
CA SER A 41 -6.93 -11.27 4.57
C SER A 41 -7.70 -11.91 5.73
N TYR A 42 -8.33 -11.11 6.59
CA TYR A 42 -9.19 -11.57 7.67
C TYR A 42 -10.64 -11.43 7.23
N ASN A 43 -11.30 -12.56 6.96
CA ASN A 43 -12.69 -12.58 6.51
C ASN A 43 -13.64 -12.79 7.70
N PRO A 44 -14.73 -12.00 7.86
CA PRO A 44 -15.81 -12.25 8.82
C PRO A 44 -16.56 -13.59 8.64
N ASN A 45 -16.39 -14.31 7.51
CA ASN A 45 -17.09 -15.57 7.20
C ASN A 45 -16.34 -16.87 7.61
N GLY A 46 -15.45 -16.82 8.60
CA GLY A 46 -14.95 -18.02 9.29
C GLY A 46 -13.94 -18.92 8.55
N LYS A 47 -13.70 -18.74 7.24
CA LYS A 47 -12.58 -19.41 6.54
C LYS A 47 -11.35 -18.51 6.56
N VAL A 48 -10.44 -18.80 7.48
CA VAL A 48 -9.14 -18.13 7.60
C VAL A 48 -8.33 -18.34 6.32
N VAL A 49 -8.28 -17.34 5.45
CA VAL A 49 -7.24 -17.26 4.42
C VAL A 49 -6.00 -16.73 5.14
N LYS A 50 -5.20 -17.62 5.74
CA LYS A 50 -4.00 -17.27 6.55
C LYS A 50 -3.24 -16.08 5.95
N LYS A 51 -3.44 -14.87 6.50
CA LYS A 51 -2.71 -13.62 6.25
C LYS A 51 -2.02 -13.54 4.88
N ASN A 52 -2.79 -13.65 3.78
CA ASN A 52 -2.31 -13.87 2.40
C ASN A 52 -0.83 -14.25 2.30
N GLU A 53 -0.48 -15.39 2.93
CA GLU A 53 0.92 -15.77 3.09
C GLU A 53 1.56 -16.00 1.72
N THR A 54 0.75 -16.37 0.74
CA THR A 54 1.16 -16.54 -0.66
C THR A 54 1.64 -15.23 -1.26
N PHE A 55 0.90 -14.13 -1.13
CA PHE A 55 1.36 -12.83 -1.62
C PHE A 55 2.57 -12.34 -0.83
N LYS A 56 2.55 -12.47 0.51
CA LYS A 56 3.68 -12.10 1.35
C LYS A 56 4.97 -12.83 0.96
N LYS A 57 4.91 -14.15 0.80
CA LYS A 57 6.03 -15.00 0.36
C LYS A 57 6.47 -14.65 -1.06
N TRP A 58 5.52 -14.38 -1.97
CA TRP A 58 5.86 -13.95 -3.32
C TRP A 58 6.60 -12.60 -3.30
N LEU A 59 6.08 -11.62 -2.57
CA LEU A 59 6.64 -10.28 -2.46
C LEU A 59 8.05 -10.30 -1.85
N SER A 60 8.31 -11.15 -0.85
CA SER A 60 9.65 -11.26 -0.23
C SER A 60 10.74 -11.78 -1.17
N THR A 61 10.36 -12.37 -2.31
CA THR A 61 11.31 -12.79 -3.37
C THR A 61 11.56 -11.70 -4.42
N LYS A 62 10.85 -10.57 -4.34
CA LYS A 62 10.96 -9.49 -5.34
C LYS A 62 11.92 -8.42 -4.89
N ARG A 63 12.74 -7.97 -5.84
CA ARG A 63 13.49 -6.73 -5.70
C ARG A 63 12.54 -5.56 -5.91
N ILE A 64 12.58 -4.59 -5.01
CA ILE A 64 11.80 -3.37 -5.15
C ILE A 64 12.55 -2.42 -6.07
N THR A 65 12.18 -2.45 -7.34
CA THR A 65 12.78 -1.64 -8.41
C THR A 65 11.68 -0.97 -9.21
N GLU A 66 12.02 0.11 -9.90
CA GLU A 66 11.10 0.79 -10.84
C GLU A 66 10.39 -0.20 -11.76
N SER A 67 11.14 -1.10 -12.39
CA SER A 67 10.61 -2.10 -13.34
C SER A 67 9.63 -3.09 -12.70
N ASN A 68 9.76 -3.33 -11.39
CA ASN A 68 8.95 -4.32 -10.67
C ASN A 68 7.73 -3.71 -9.97
N LEU A 69 7.68 -2.39 -9.76
CA LEU A 69 6.57 -1.71 -9.07
C LEU A 69 5.20 -2.06 -9.68
N LYS A 70 5.07 -1.97 -11.01
CA LYS A 70 3.84 -2.35 -11.72
C LYS A 70 3.48 -3.82 -11.51
N ALA A 71 4.46 -4.72 -11.53
CA ALA A 71 4.23 -6.14 -11.32
C ALA A 71 3.77 -6.44 -9.89
N ILE A 72 4.33 -5.72 -8.90
CA ILE A 72 3.92 -5.82 -7.49
C ILE A 72 2.48 -5.34 -7.33
N PHE A 73 2.14 -4.16 -7.86
CA PHE A 73 0.76 -3.64 -7.84
C PHE A 73 -0.23 -4.62 -8.45
N ASN A 74 0.04 -5.09 -9.68
CA ASN A 74 -0.83 -6.05 -10.36
C ASN A 74 -1.02 -7.35 -9.57
N LYS A 75 0.04 -7.83 -8.89
CA LYS A 75 -0.05 -9.04 -8.07
C LYS A 75 -0.87 -8.80 -6.80
N ALA A 76 -0.73 -7.65 -6.16
CA ALA A 76 -1.57 -7.25 -5.03
C ALA A 76 -3.05 -7.19 -5.45
N SER A 77 -3.37 -6.54 -6.56
CA SER A 77 -4.74 -6.45 -7.09
C SER A 77 -5.32 -7.80 -7.52
N TYR A 78 -4.49 -8.70 -8.04
CA TYR A 78 -4.91 -10.08 -8.31
C TYR A 78 -5.39 -10.76 -7.03
N PHE A 79 -4.66 -10.62 -5.93
CA PHE A 79 -5.03 -11.23 -4.65
C PHE A 79 -6.19 -10.54 -3.94
N GLU A 80 -6.33 -9.22 -4.09
CA GLU A 80 -7.52 -8.50 -3.66
C GLU A 80 -8.78 -9.12 -4.26
N ARG A 81 -8.79 -9.33 -5.59
CA ARG A 81 -9.90 -9.94 -6.31
C ARG A 81 -10.08 -11.43 -5.98
N LEU A 82 -8.99 -12.19 -5.93
CA LEU A 82 -9.01 -13.63 -5.64
C LEU A 82 -9.69 -13.95 -4.30
N PHE A 83 -9.48 -13.08 -3.30
CA PHE A 83 -10.02 -13.26 -1.96
C PHE A 83 -11.21 -12.34 -1.65
N SER A 84 -11.76 -11.65 -2.66
CA SER A 84 -12.90 -10.73 -2.52
C SER A 84 -12.70 -9.66 -1.44
N LEU A 85 -11.49 -9.08 -1.36
CA LEU A 85 -11.10 -8.11 -0.35
C LEU A 85 -11.50 -6.67 -0.71
N ASN A 86 -12.64 -6.48 -1.40
CA ASN A 86 -13.10 -5.19 -1.93
C ASN A 86 -13.67 -4.27 -0.82
N THR A 87 -12.97 -4.17 0.30
CA THR A 87 -13.34 -3.32 1.43
C THR A 87 -13.11 -1.85 1.09
N PRO A 88 -13.82 -0.90 1.71
CA PRO A 88 -13.58 0.53 1.51
C PRO A 88 -12.09 0.91 1.68
N LYS A 89 -11.39 0.31 2.65
CA LYS A 89 -9.95 0.55 2.90
C LYS A 89 -9.05 0.11 1.75
N ASN A 90 -9.32 -1.06 1.16
CA ASN A 90 -8.47 -1.55 0.06
C ASN A 90 -8.79 -0.82 -1.25
N ASN A 91 -10.07 -0.50 -1.48
CA ASN A 91 -10.48 0.31 -2.63
C ASN A 91 -9.85 1.70 -2.57
N ASP A 92 -9.81 2.34 -1.39
CA ASP A 92 -9.13 3.62 -1.16
C ASP A 92 -7.64 3.56 -1.56
N LEU A 93 -6.90 2.57 -1.04
CA LEU A 93 -5.49 2.37 -1.40
C LEU A 93 -5.29 2.09 -2.89
N SER A 94 -6.13 1.24 -3.47
CA SER A 94 -6.08 0.89 -4.90
C SER A 94 -6.29 2.15 -5.75
N GLN A 95 -7.29 2.95 -5.39
CA GLN A 95 -7.58 4.23 -6.05
C GLN A 95 -6.41 5.20 -5.93
N LEU A 96 -5.82 5.38 -4.74
CA LEU A 96 -4.63 6.22 -4.53
C LEU A 96 -3.48 5.80 -5.45
N VAL A 97 -3.17 4.50 -5.52
CA VAL A 97 -2.12 4.01 -6.42
C VAL A 97 -2.46 4.37 -7.86
N THR A 98 -3.68 4.10 -8.33
CA THR A 98 -4.05 4.39 -9.73
C THR A 98 -4.08 5.88 -10.07
N THR A 99 -4.41 6.73 -9.10
CA THR A 99 -4.41 8.20 -9.26
C THR A 99 -3.00 8.76 -9.39
N TYR A 100 -2.05 8.27 -8.60
CA TYR A 100 -0.72 8.88 -8.48
C TYR A 100 0.40 8.10 -9.17
N PHE A 101 0.22 6.82 -9.50
CA PHE A 101 1.22 6.01 -10.18
C PHE A 101 1.16 6.20 -11.69
N VAL A 102 1.59 7.38 -12.14
CA VAL A 102 1.87 7.67 -13.55
C VAL A 102 3.36 7.50 -13.76
N TYR A 103 3.80 6.54 -14.60
CA TYR A 103 5.22 6.40 -14.96
C TYR A 103 5.67 7.67 -15.68
N PRO A 104 6.50 8.52 -15.04
CA PRO A 104 7.01 9.68 -15.72
C PRO A 104 8.10 9.21 -16.67
N LYS A 105 7.86 9.33 -17.98
CA LYS A 105 8.89 9.08 -18.98
C LYS A 105 9.97 10.14 -18.76
N ASN A 106 11.17 9.73 -18.34
CA ASN A 106 12.41 10.52 -18.20
C ASN A 106 12.84 10.95 -16.79
N ILE A 107 12.23 10.46 -15.70
CA ILE A 107 12.75 10.73 -14.34
C ILE A 107 13.68 9.58 -13.93
N ARG A 108 14.93 9.90 -13.58
CA ARG A 108 15.87 8.94 -12.99
C ARG A 108 15.85 9.10 -11.47
N VAL A 109 15.44 8.05 -10.78
CA VAL A 109 15.49 7.95 -9.31
C VAL A 109 16.43 6.82 -8.95
N ALA A 110 17.24 6.99 -7.90
CA ALA A 110 18.10 5.89 -7.48
C ALA A 110 17.25 4.72 -6.97
N GLN A 111 17.61 3.49 -7.36
CA GLN A 111 16.84 2.29 -6.99
C GLN A 111 16.65 2.14 -5.48
N GLN A 112 17.63 2.58 -4.68
CA GLN A 112 17.55 2.60 -3.23
C GLN A 112 16.45 3.52 -2.71
N GLU A 113 16.25 4.69 -3.32
CA GLU A 113 15.20 5.63 -2.92
C GLU A 113 13.81 5.05 -3.21
N ILE A 114 13.66 4.35 -4.34
CA ILE A 114 12.44 3.60 -4.68
C ILE A 114 12.15 2.52 -3.62
N SER A 115 13.20 1.77 -3.24
CA SER A 115 13.08 0.73 -2.20
C SER A 115 12.71 1.34 -0.85
N PHE A 116 13.33 2.45 -0.46
CA PHE A 116 13.02 3.16 0.78
C PHE A 116 11.61 3.73 0.78
N ALA A 117 11.16 4.34 -0.32
CA ALA A 117 9.81 4.84 -0.45
C ALA A 117 8.77 3.74 -0.27
N PHE A 118 8.98 2.60 -0.93
CA PHE A 118 8.12 1.43 -0.76
C PHE A 118 8.05 0.94 0.69
N ILE A 119 9.22 0.75 1.33
CA ILE A 119 9.29 0.27 2.72
C ILE A 119 8.63 1.28 3.65
N ARG A 120 8.82 2.57 3.40
CA ARG A 120 8.20 3.65 4.16
C ARG A 120 6.68 3.56 4.07
N GLY A 121 6.10 3.51 2.88
CA GLY A 121 4.64 3.39 2.73
C GLY A 121 4.07 2.09 3.33
N PHE A 122 4.82 0.99 3.24
CA PHE A 122 4.48 -0.27 3.88
C PHE A 122 4.38 -0.13 5.41
N ASN A 123 5.34 0.57 6.03
CA ASN A 123 5.40 0.78 7.47
C ASN A 123 4.41 1.84 7.94
N ASP A 124 4.25 2.93 7.20
CA ASP A 124 3.33 4.02 7.53
C ASP A 124 1.88 3.53 7.51
N TYR A 125 1.49 2.68 6.54
CA TYR A 125 0.19 2.03 6.58
C TYR A 125 0.01 1.10 7.80
N ALA A 126 1.06 0.35 8.17
CA ALA A 126 1.00 -0.50 9.36
C ALA A 126 0.78 0.32 10.64
N LYS A 127 1.43 1.48 10.74
CA LYS A 127 1.26 2.43 11.84
C LYS A 127 -0.15 3.04 11.83
N PHE A 128 -0.58 3.58 10.69
CA PHE A 128 -1.92 4.14 10.49
C PHE A 128 -3.00 3.15 10.93
N LYS A 129 -2.91 1.89 10.50
CA LYS A 129 -3.85 0.84 10.90
C LYS A 129 -3.87 0.63 12.41
N LYS A 130 -2.70 0.58 13.07
CA LYS A 130 -2.61 0.38 14.52
C LYS A 130 -3.22 1.53 15.32
N GLU A 131 -3.04 2.75 14.85
CA GLU A 131 -3.58 3.97 15.49
C GLU A 131 -5.10 4.06 15.30
N ASN A 132 -5.59 3.76 14.10
CA ASN A 132 -7.01 3.80 13.74
C ASN A 132 -7.80 2.52 14.11
N GLN A 133 -7.14 1.46 14.58
CA GLN A 133 -7.82 0.29 15.16
C GLN A 133 -8.17 0.49 16.63
N LYS A 134 -7.30 1.18 17.39
CA LYS A 134 -7.52 1.44 18.83
C LYS A 134 -8.70 2.38 19.10
N GLN A 135 -8.98 3.30 18.19
CA GLN A 135 -10.10 4.24 18.32
C GLN A 135 -11.50 3.61 18.16
N GLY A 136 -11.60 2.29 17.95
CA GLY A 136 -12.89 1.59 17.81
C GLY A 136 -13.13 0.46 18.81
N GLU A 137 -12.23 0.25 19.78
CA GLU A 137 -12.38 -0.79 20.82
C GLU A 137 -12.75 -0.22 22.20
N ASP A 138 -12.80 1.11 22.37
CA ASP A 138 -13.19 1.76 23.63
C ASP A 138 -14.69 2.14 23.71
N ASP A 139 -15.51 1.77 22.71
CA ASP A 139 -16.96 2.04 22.63
C ASP A 139 -17.82 0.75 22.53
N GLU A 140 -17.47 -0.33 23.25
CA GLU A 140 -18.39 -1.46 23.56
C GLU A 140 -18.36 -1.86 25.04
#